data_AF-A0A8T5RYV4-F1
#
_entry.id   AF-A0A8T5RYV4-F1
#
_cell.length_a   1.000
_cell.length_b   1.000
_cell.length_c   1.000
_cell.angle_alpha   90.00
_cell.angle_beta   90.00
_cell.angle_gamma   90.00
#
_symmetry.space_group_name_H-M   'P 1'
#
loop_
_entity.id
_entity.type
_entity.pdbx_description
1 polymer ?
#
loop_
_entity_poly.entity_id
_entity_poly.type
_entity_poly.pdbx_seq_one_letter_code
_entity_poly.pdbx_strand_id
1 'polypeptide(L)'
;MSVEAYLNKGIKEIITEFPEVEEILDEFEIGCGACGEGLCLLKDIVEIHYLNEGVEAELMARISNAIFPDKSIEFPKRKRETKGPREINYSPPMKKMVDEHVLIKRWLALLPKVIENLDLETEEGLQLINKGIDFIRNFADKYHHAKEEDETFKYFDENFDMIKVIRKDHVKVREHVKLMLEAIENKDKKTLAEHLTSYSEILPEHIKKEDEILFPWMDRNLTTNQIGQLYSRFNEIDEEYGDAPLKHRLFIEGLEIKFC
;
A
#
# COMPACT_ATOMS: atom_id res chain seq x y z
N MET A 1 -18.61 -18.17 -23.00
CA MET A 1 -17.95 -17.79 -21.74
C MET A 1 -19.00 -17.19 -20.81
N SER A 2 -19.03 -17.60 -19.55
CA SER A 2 -19.83 -16.93 -18.51
C SER A 2 -19.03 -15.76 -17.94
N VAL A 3 -19.72 -14.73 -17.44
CA VAL A 3 -19.08 -13.60 -16.75
C VAL A 3 -18.32 -14.05 -15.49
N GLU A 4 -18.70 -15.19 -14.90
CA GLU A 4 -17.98 -15.81 -13.78
C GLU A 4 -16.52 -16.14 -14.12
N ALA A 5 -16.19 -16.35 -15.40
CA ALA A 5 -14.81 -16.54 -15.84
C ALA A 5 -13.97 -15.25 -15.67
N TYR A 6 -14.60 -14.08 -15.79
CA TYR A 6 -13.94 -12.78 -15.63
C TYR A 6 -13.83 -12.35 -14.17
N LEU A 7 -14.66 -12.89 -13.26
CA LEU A 7 -14.56 -12.63 -11.82
C LEU A 7 -13.19 -13.01 -11.23
N ASN A 8 -12.54 -14.03 -11.79
CA ASN A 8 -11.22 -14.49 -11.38
C ASN A 8 -10.09 -14.04 -12.31
N LYS A 9 -10.34 -13.05 -13.19
CA LYS A 9 -9.34 -12.50 -14.10
C LYS A 9 -8.80 -11.19 -13.53
N GLY A 10 -7.50 -10.93 -13.73
CA GLY A 10 -6.84 -9.71 -13.30
C GLY A 10 -7.40 -8.49 -14.03
N ILE A 11 -7.68 -7.40 -13.30
CA ILE A 11 -8.43 -6.26 -13.83
C ILE A 11 -7.74 -5.61 -15.04
N LYS A 12 -6.39 -5.57 -15.06
CA LYS A 12 -5.65 -5.05 -16.21
C LYS A 12 -5.81 -5.90 -17.46
N GLU A 13 -5.90 -7.21 -17.31
CA GLU A 13 -6.14 -8.10 -18.45
C GLU A 13 -7.54 -7.86 -19.01
N ILE A 14 -8.52 -7.58 -18.13
CA ILE A 14 -9.87 -7.22 -18.54
C ILE A 14 -9.87 -5.86 -19.25
N ILE A 15 -9.23 -4.83 -18.68
CA ILE A 15 -9.14 -3.49 -19.29
C ILE A 15 -8.40 -3.53 -20.64
N THR A 16 -7.34 -4.35 -20.76
CA THR A 16 -6.61 -4.50 -22.03
C THR A 16 -7.50 -5.10 -23.12
N GLU A 17 -8.36 -6.05 -22.75
CA GLU A 17 -9.31 -6.70 -23.67
C GLU A 17 -10.54 -5.82 -23.93
N PHE A 18 -10.96 -5.04 -22.93
CA PHE A 18 -12.16 -4.19 -22.94
C PHE A 18 -11.85 -2.83 -22.28
N PRO A 19 -11.29 -1.84 -23.02
CA PRO A 19 -10.86 -0.57 -22.45
C PRO A 19 -11.96 0.24 -21.74
N GLU A 20 -13.21 0.10 -22.19
CA GLU A 20 -14.39 0.75 -21.58
C GLU A 20 -14.59 0.36 -20.10
N VAL A 21 -14.05 -0.79 -19.66
CA VAL A 21 -14.10 -1.20 -18.25
C VAL A 21 -13.33 -0.25 -17.33
N GLU A 22 -12.26 0.39 -17.81
CA GLU A 22 -11.51 1.39 -17.04
C GLU A 22 -12.37 2.63 -16.75
N GLU A 23 -13.02 3.17 -17.78
CA GLU A 23 -13.93 4.32 -17.66
C GLU A 23 -15.08 4.01 -16.70
N ILE A 24 -15.66 2.81 -16.81
CA ILE A 24 -16.70 2.35 -15.90
C ILE A 24 -16.17 2.32 -14.46
N LEU A 25 -15.00 1.74 -14.20
CA LEU A 25 -14.46 1.67 -12.83
C LEU A 25 -14.17 3.07 -12.25
N ASP A 26 -13.63 3.97 -13.05
CA ASP A 26 -13.33 5.34 -12.64
C ASP A 26 -14.60 6.12 -12.26
N GLU A 27 -15.72 5.91 -12.97
CA GLU A 27 -17.02 6.52 -12.62
C GLU A 27 -17.56 6.07 -11.25
N PHE A 28 -17.15 4.89 -10.75
CA PHE A 28 -17.48 4.41 -9.41
C PHE A 28 -16.39 4.73 -8.39
N GLU A 29 -15.45 5.63 -8.72
CA GLU A 29 -14.31 6.01 -7.89
C GLU A 29 -13.36 4.84 -7.60
N ILE A 30 -13.27 3.88 -8.54
CA ILE A 30 -12.39 2.72 -8.47
C ILE A 30 -11.25 2.91 -9.47
N GLY A 31 -10.18 3.58 -9.04
CA GLY A 31 -9.02 3.92 -9.87
C GLY A 31 -8.10 2.74 -10.22
N CYS A 32 -8.62 1.70 -10.88
CA CYS A 32 -7.85 0.51 -11.26
C CYS A 32 -6.96 0.73 -12.50
N GLY A 33 -7.27 1.73 -13.33
CA GLY A 33 -6.54 2.07 -14.55
C GLY A 33 -5.08 2.48 -14.31
N ALA A 34 -4.88 3.33 -13.31
CA ALA A 34 -3.54 3.82 -12.93
C ALA A 34 -2.69 2.80 -12.14
N CYS A 35 -3.27 1.67 -11.70
CA CYS A 35 -2.58 0.69 -10.86
C CYS A 35 -1.46 -0.03 -11.64
N GLY A 36 -0.19 0.19 -11.31
CA GLY A 36 0.96 -0.38 -12.04
C GLY A 36 0.95 -1.90 -12.23
N GLU A 37 0.46 -2.67 -11.25
CA GLU A 37 0.62 -4.13 -11.19
C GLU A 37 -0.54 -4.93 -11.82
N GLY A 38 -1.79 -4.44 -11.74
CA GLY A 38 -2.96 -5.11 -12.36
C GLY A 38 -3.36 -6.46 -11.80
N LEU A 39 -2.85 -6.84 -10.62
CA LEU A 39 -3.03 -8.16 -10.01
C LEU A 39 -4.37 -8.37 -9.29
N CYS A 40 -5.14 -7.30 -9.05
CA CYS A 40 -6.44 -7.39 -8.41
C CYS A 40 -7.45 -8.09 -9.31
N LEU A 41 -8.20 -9.07 -8.77
CA LEU A 41 -9.27 -9.73 -9.51
C LEU A 41 -10.54 -8.87 -9.48
N LEU A 42 -11.37 -8.96 -10.53
CA LEU A 42 -12.63 -8.22 -10.60
C LEU A 42 -13.54 -8.49 -9.38
N LYS A 43 -13.60 -9.74 -8.90
CA LYS A 43 -14.42 -10.09 -7.73
C LYS A 43 -13.95 -9.38 -6.44
N ASP A 44 -12.65 -9.12 -6.33
CA ASP A 44 -12.02 -8.56 -5.13
C ASP A 44 -12.18 -7.05 -5.12
N ILE A 45 -12.07 -6.40 -6.28
CA ILE A 45 -12.38 -4.97 -6.44
C ILE A 45 -13.77 -4.66 -5.88
N VAL A 46 -14.76 -5.47 -6.28
CA VAL A 46 -16.14 -5.30 -5.83
C VAL A 46 -16.29 -5.55 -4.32
N GLU A 47 -15.48 -6.43 -3.75
CA GLU A 47 -15.47 -6.76 -2.32
C GLU A 47 -14.79 -5.69 -1.46
N ILE A 48 -13.67 -5.19 -1.95
CA ILE A 48 -12.81 -4.20 -1.29
C ILE A 48 -13.48 -2.83 -1.24
N HIS A 49 -14.06 -2.39 -2.37
CA HIS A 49 -14.66 -1.05 -2.50
C HIS A 49 -16.06 -0.96 -1.88
N TYR A 50 -16.58 -2.05 -1.32
CA TYR A 50 -17.81 -2.11 -0.52
C TYR A 50 -18.97 -1.31 -1.12
N LEU A 51 -19.16 -1.43 -2.43
CA LEU A 51 -20.31 -0.85 -3.10
C LEU A 51 -21.59 -1.41 -2.49
N ASN A 52 -22.57 -0.55 -2.24
CA ASN A 52 -23.89 -0.98 -1.77
C ASN A 52 -24.53 -1.92 -2.81
N GLU A 53 -25.51 -2.74 -2.43
CA GLU A 53 -26.06 -3.79 -3.30
C GLU A 53 -26.57 -3.25 -4.66
N GLY A 54 -27.14 -2.03 -4.67
CA GLY A 54 -27.59 -1.38 -5.91
C GLY A 54 -26.43 -0.93 -6.80
N VAL A 55 -25.42 -0.31 -6.21
CA VAL A 55 -24.23 0.22 -6.90
C VAL A 55 -23.31 -0.90 -7.37
N GLU A 56 -23.15 -1.98 -6.60
CA GLU A 56 -22.48 -3.21 -7.04
C GLU A 56 -23.22 -3.82 -8.23
N ALA A 57 -24.54 -4.00 -8.13
CA ALA A 57 -25.32 -4.56 -9.22
C ALA A 57 -25.24 -3.70 -10.48
N GLU A 58 -25.24 -2.37 -10.34
CA GLU A 58 -25.08 -1.43 -11.44
C GLU A 58 -23.69 -1.50 -12.06
N LEU A 59 -22.62 -1.46 -11.25
CA LEU A 59 -21.25 -1.61 -11.71
C LEU A 59 -21.09 -2.92 -12.49
N MET A 60 -21.55 -4.03 -11.91
CA MET A 60 -21.40 -5.35 -12.50
C MET A 60 -22.23 -5.48 -13.78
N ALA A 61 -23.44 -4.90 -13.84
CA ALA A 61 -24.24 -4.85 -15.06
C ALA A 61 -23.55 -4.04 -16.17
N ARG A 62 -22.94 -2.89 -15.84
CA ARG A 62 -22.21 -2.07 -16.82
C ARG A 62 -20.97 -2.79 -17.35
N ILE A 63 -20.17 -3.39 -16.46
CA ILE A 63 -19.03 -4.23 -16.87
C ILE A 63 -19.49 -5.40 -17.73
N SER A 64 -20.60 -6.06 -17.36
CA SER A 64 -21.15 -7.16 -18.16
C SER A 64 -21.58 -6.70 -19.55
N ASN A 65 -22.18 -5.52 -19.69
CA ASN A 65 -22.58 -4.99 -20.99
C ASN A 65 -21.38 -4.61 -21.86
N ALA A 66 -20.30 -4.09 -21.26
CA ALA A 66 -19.06 -3.79 -21.98
C ALA A 66 -18.38 -5.06 -22.51
N ILE A 67 -18.40 -6.16 -21.73
CA ILE A 67 -17.79 -7.44 -22.12
C ILE A 67 -18.72 -8.27 -23.04
N PHE A 68 -20.04 -8.20 -22.80
CA PHE A 68 -21.07 -8.99 -23.49
C PHE A 68 -22.32 -8.16 -23.83
N PRO A 69 -22.27 -7.29 -24.86
CA PRO A 69 -23.37 -6.36 -25.18
C PRO A 69 -24.69 -7.04 -25.55
N ASP A 70 -24.64 -8.30 -26.00
CA ASP A 70 -25.83 -9.07 -26.44
C ASP A 70 -26.34 -10.08 -25.37
N LYS A 71 -25.85 -10.01 -24.11
CA LYS A 71 -26.28 -10.94 -23.05
C LYS A 71 -26.55 -10.22 -21.72
N SER A 72 -27.79 -10.29 -21.26
CA SER A 72 -28.14 -9.94 -19.88
C SER A 72 -27.65 -11.03 -18.93
N ILE A 73 -26.76 -10.70 -18.00
CA ILE A 73 -26.22 -11.65 -17.03
C ILE A 73 -26.54 -11.14 -15.62
N GLU A 74 -27.22 -11.98 -14.83
CA GLU A 74 -27.48 -11.70 -13.42
C GLU A 74 -26.31 -12.18 -12.57
N PHE A 75 -25.80 -11.29 -11.72
CA PHE A 75 -24.78 -11.64 -10.74
C PHE A 75 -25.41 -12.24 -9.48
N PRO A 76 -24.75 -13.19 -8.80
CA PRO A 76 -25.24 -13.72 -7.54
C PRO A 76 -25.37 -12.58 -6.52
N LYS A 77 -26.60 -12.38 -6.01
CA LYS A 77 -26.89 -11.37 -5.00
C LYS A 77 -26.12 -11.70 -3.71
N ARG A 78 -25.18 -10.85 -3.32
CA ARG A 78 -24.54 -10.91 -2.00
C ARG A 78 -25.38 -10.11 -1.02
N LYS A 79 -25.69 -10.67 0.17
CA LYS A 79 -26.26 -9.88 1.27
C LYS A 79 -25.18 -8.92 1.77
N ARG A 80 -25.31 -7.62 1.47
CA ARG A 80 -24.43 -6.57 2.00
C ARG A 80 -25.24 -5.60 2.85
N GLU A 81 -24.71 -5.22 4.01
CA GLU A 81 -25.30 -4.16 4.82
C GLU A 81 -24.98 -2.81 4.19
N THR A 82 -26.01 -2.04 3.84
CA THR A 82 -25.84 -0.69 3.27
C THR A 82 -25.22 0.24 4.31
N LYS A 83 -23.98 0.69 4.09
CA LYS A 83 -23.45 1.91 4.71
C LYS A 83 -22.98 2.81 3.58
N GLY A 84 -23.58 4.00 3.48
CA GLY A 84 -23.26 5.00 2.45
C GLY A 84 -21.82 5.50 2.54
N PRO A 85 -21.41 6.44 1.66
CA PRO A 85 -20.05 6.99 1.69
C PRO A 85 -19.84 7.63 3.07
N ARG A 86 -18.91 7.08 3.83
CA ARG A 86 -18.54 7.56 5.17
C ARG A 86 -17.11 8.07 5.07
N GLU A 87 -16.86 9.22 5.70
CA GLU A 87 -15.50 9.57 6.14
C GLU A 87 -14.85 8.31 6.73
N ILE A 88 -13.66 7.97 6.25
CA ILE A 88 -12.91 6.82 6.75
C ILE A 88 -12.47 7.18 8.18
N ASN A 89 -13.22 6.70 9.16
CA ASN A 89 -12.88 6.84 10.57
C ASN A 89 -12.23 5.54 11.05
N TYR A 90 -10.91 5.51 11.00
CA TYR A 90 -10.11 4.35 11.38
C TYR A 90 -10.20 4.06 12.88
N SER A 91 -10.24 2.77 13.22
CA SER A 91 -9.96 2.34 14.59
C SER A 91 -8.53 2.76 15.01
N PRO A 92 -8.26 2.87 16.32
CA PRO A 92 -6.95 3.29 16.81
C PRO A 92 -5.73 2.57 16.21
N PRO A 93 -5.70 1.23 16.06
CA PRO A 93 -4.56 0.56 15.43
C PRO A 93 -4.41 0.90 13.95
N MET A 94 -5.49 0.93 13.16
CA MET A 94 -5.41 1.28 11.74
C MET A 94 -4.98 2.73 11.55
N LYS A 95 -5.50 3.63 12.38
CA LYS A 95 -5.07 5.04 12.39
C LYS A 95 -3.57 5.17 12.66
N LYS A 96 -3.01 4.36 13.57
CA LYS A 96 -1.58 4.38 13.86
C LYS A 96 -0.74 4.04 12.64
N MET A 97 -1.10 2.99 11.88
CA MET A 97 -0.37 2.61 10.66
C MET A 97 -0.42 3.73 9.61
N VAL A 98 -1.59 4.33 9.39
CA VAL A 98 -1.74 5.49 8.49
C VAL A 98 -0.93 6.71 8.98
N ASP A 99 -0.88 6.97 10.28
CA ASP A 99 -0.08 8.06 10.85
C ASP A 99 1.43 7.79 10.69
N GLU A 100 1.87 6.53 10.76
CA GLU A 100 3.26 6.13 10.51
C GLU A 100 3.65 6.33 9.03
N HIS A 101 2.73 6.05 8.10
CA HIS A 101 2.90 6.34 6.68
C HIS A 101 3.20 7.82 6.38
N VAL A 102 2.69 8.76 7.19
CA VAL A 102 2.99 10.20 7.01
C VAL A 102 4.50 10.46 7.05
N LEU A 103 5.22 9.83 7.99
CA LEU A 103 6.66 10.02 8.09
C LEU A 103 7.42 9.36 6.94
N ILE A 104 6.95 8.20 6.47
CA ILE A 104 7.51 7.51 5.31
C ILE A 104 7.32 8.38 4.05
N LYS A 105 6.12 8.92 3.81
CA LYS A 105 5.85 9.84 2.68
C LYS A 105 6.73 11.09 2.71
N ARG A 106 6.99 11.66 3.89
CA ARG A 106 7.92 12.80 4.06
C ARG A 106 9.34 12.44 3.65
N TRP A 107 9.84 11.27 4.06
CA TRP A 107 11.13 10.76 3.58
C TRP A 107 11.18 10.61 2.05
N LEU A 108 10.15 10.00 1.45
CA LEU A 108 10.06 9.83 0.00
C LEU A 108 10.12 11.17 -0.75
N ALA A 109 9.46 12.21 -0.23
CA ALA A 109 9.49 13.55 -0.81
C ALA A 109 10.89 14.20 -0.78
N LEU A 110 11.76 13.81 0.16
CA LEU A 110 13.13 14.30 0.26
C LEU A 110 14.10 13.54 -0.64
N LEU A 111 13.79 12.30 -1.03
CA LEU A 111 14.69 11.43 -1.79
C LEU A 111 15.27 12.08 -3.06
N PRO A 112 14.51 12.82 -3.90
CA PRO A 112 15.10 13.50 -5.06
C PRO A 112 16.25 14.44 -4.69
N LYS A 113 16.11 15.20 -3.60
CA LYS A 113 17.16 16.12 -3.10
C LYS A 113 18.32 15.37 -2.47
N VAL A 114 18.05 14.27 -1.75
CA VAL A 114 19.10 13.39 -1.21
C VAL A 114 19.93 12.77 -2.33
N ILE A 115 19.29 12.30 -3.40
CA ILE A 115 19.96 11.71 -4.57
C ILE A 115 20.81 12.74 -5.31
N GLU A 116 20.29 13.95 -5.53
CA GLU A 116 21.02 15.06 -6.15
C GLU A 116 22.30 15.41 -5.37
N ASN A 117 22.22 15.38 -4.04
CA ASN A 117 23.31 15.74 -3.12
C ASN A 117 24.07 14.52 -2.56
N LEU A 118 23.92 13.35 -3.17
CA LEU A 118 24.52 12.11 -2.66
C LEU A 118 26.06 12.19 -2.73
N ASP A 119 26.71 11.96 -1.60
CA ASP A 119 28.17 11.98 -1.48
C ASP A 119 28.64 10.79 -0.62
N LEU A 120 29.46 9.92 -1.21
CA LEU A 120 29.99 8.71 -0.55
C LEU A 120 31.49 8.85 -0.22
N GLU A 121 32.07 10.03 -0.48
CA GLU A 121 33.47 10.32 -0.19
C GLU A 121 33.66 11.10 1.12
N THR A 122 32.66 11.90 1.51
CA THR A 122 32.67 12.63 2.78
C THR A 122 32.01 11.85 3.92
N GLU A 123 32.50 12.08 5.13
CA GLU A 123 31.91 11.52 6.35
C GLU A 123 30.47 12.02 6.53
N GLU A 124 30.23 13.31 6.26
CA GLU A 124 28.90 13.90 6.35
C GLU A 124 27.91 13.28 5.35
N GLY A 125 28.35 13.01 4.12
CA GLY A 125 27.54 12.37 3.09
C GLY A 125 27.19 10.93 3.46
N LEU A 126 28.18 10.15 3.90
CA LEU A 126 27.99 8.78 4.38
C LEU A 126 27.05 8.73 5.59
N GLN A 127 27.19 9.63 6.56
CA GLN A 127 26.30 9.69 7.71
C GLN A 127 24.86 10.01 7.31
N LEU A 128 24.65 10.93 6.37
CA LEU A 128 23.32 11.28 5.87
C LEU A 128 22.64 10.06 5.27
N ILE A 129 23.30 9.37 4.33
CA ILE A 129 22.67 8.24 3.65
C ILE A 129 22.49 7.05 4.58
N ASN A 130 23.45 6.75 5.46
CA ASN A 130 23.30 5.66 6.42
C ASN A 130 22.12 5.88 7.36
N LYS A 131 21.87 7.12 7.82
CA LYS A 131 20.67 7.44 8.61
C LYS A 131 19.37 7.30 7.81
N GLY A 132 19.40 7.63 6.51
CA GLY A 132 18.28 7.38 5.60
C GLY A 132 17.96 5.90 5.42
N ILE A 133 18.99 5.07 5.19
CA ILE A 133 18.83 3.61 5.09
C ILE A 133 18.41 3.01 6.44
N ASP A 134 18.93 3.53 7.56
CA ASP A 134 18.52 3.14 8.91
C ASP A 134 17.03 3.41 9.14
N PHE A 135 16.52 4.56 8.71
CA PHE A 135 15.09 4.86 8.71
C PHE A 135 14.28 3.84 7.91
N ILE A 136 14.69 3.52 6.68
CA ILE A 136 13.98 2.53 5.85
C ILE A 136 13.94 1.16 6.54
N ARG A 137 15.07 0.71 7.10
CA ARG A 137 15.18 -0.63 7.68
C ARG A 137 14.51 -0.77 9.03
N ASN A 138 14.59 0.24 9.89
CA ASN A 138 14.18 0.11 11.27
C ASN A 138 12.83 0.79 11.56
N PHE A 139 12.47 1.86 10.84
CA PHE A 139 11.15 2.48 10.96
C PHE A 139 10.15 1.89 9.96
N ALA A 140 10.43 1.96 8.66
CA ALA A 140 9.48 1.49 7.65
C ALA A 140 9.32 -0.03 7.67
N ASP A 141 10.42 -0.79 7.73
CA ASP A 141 10.36 -2.25 7.64
C ASP A 141 10.11 -2.94 9.00
N LYS A 142 11.11 -2.95 9.90
CA LYS A 142 11.03 -3.74 11.14
C LYS A 142 10.02 -3.22 12.18
N TYR A 143 9.52 -2.01 12.03
CA TYR A 143 8.57 -1.41 12.95
C TYR A 143 7.19 -1.30 12.31
N HIS A 144 7.08 -0.66 11.15
CA HIS A 144 5.80 -0.48 10.48
C HIS A 144 5.33 -1.74 9.71
N HIS A 145 6.07 -2.23 8.71
CA HIS A 145 5.67 -3.46 8.00
C HIS A 145 5.61 -4.68 8.92
N ALA A 146 6.38 -4.72 10.01
CA ALA A 146 6.25 -5.79 11.02
C ALA A 146 4.89 -5.77 11.72
N LYS A 147 4.32 -4.59 12.04
CA LYS A 147 2.95 -4.48 12.59
C LYS A 147 1.90 -5.00 11.62
N GLU A 148 2.15 -4.87 10.32
CA GLU A 148 1.29 -5.41 9.28
C GLU A 148 1.46 -6.94 9.18
N GLU A 149 2.67 -7.40 8.85
CA GLU A 149 2.96 -8.78 8.50
C GLU A 149 2.89 -9.73 9.71
N ASP A 150 3.37 -9.27 10.87
CA ASP A 150 3.52 -10.09 12.08
C ASP A 150 2.41 -9.87 13.10
N GLU A 151 1.54 -8.88 12.96
CA GLU A 151 0.45 -8.68 13.94
C GLU A 151 -0.90 -8.59 13.24
N THR A 152 -1.04 -7.73 12.23
CA THR A 152 -2.34 -7.44 11.59
C THR A 152 -2.79 -8.53 10.61
N PHE A 153 -1.92 -8.96 9.69
CA PHE A 153 -2.29 -9.89 8.63
C PHE A 153 -2.67 -11.28 9.17
N LYS A 154 -2.22 -11.62 10.38
CA LYS A 154 -2.56 -12.89 11.06
C LYS A 154 -4.06 -13.06 11.35
N TYR A 155 -4.83 -11.97 11.34
CA TYR A 155 -6.27 -12.02 11.54
C TYR A 155 -7.08 -12.30 10.26
N PHE A 156 -6.40 -12.40 9.10
CA PHE A 156 -7.04 -12.54 7.79
C PHE A 156 -6.51 -13.78 7.04
N ASP A 157 -7.22 -14.17 5.98
CA ASP A 157 -6.76 -15.25 5.10
C ASP A 157 -5.51 -14.80 4.34
N GLU A 158 -4.40 -15.53 4.52
CA GLU A 158 -3.14 -15.29 3.79
C GLU A 158 -3.29 -15.45 2.27
N ASN A 159 -4.34 -16.15 1.82
CA ASN A 159 -4.65 -16.32 0.41
C ASN A 159 -5.40 -15.13 -0.20
N PHE A 160 -5.77 -14.13 0.60
CA PHE A 160 -6.37 -12.91 0.09
C PHE A 160 -5.38 -12.18 -0.83
N ASP A 161 -5.76 -11.96 -2.09
CA ASP A 161 -4.83 -11.53 -3.13
C ASP A 161 -4.23 -10.15 -2.86
N MET A 162 -4.96 -9.25 -2.19
CA MET A 162 -4.40 -7.96 -1.78
C MET A 162 -3.26 -8.12 -0.77
N ILE A 163 -3.38 -9.02 0.22
CA ILE A 163 -2.28 -9.29 1.18
C ILE A 163 -1.06 -9.84 0.44
N LYS A 164 -1.25 -10.70 -0.58
CA LYS A 164 -0.14 -11.19 -1.41
C LYS A 164 0.54 -10.07 -2.20
N VAL A 165 -0.24 -9.14 -2.76
CA VAL A 165 0.28 -7.97 -3.49
C VAL A 165 1.13 -7.12 -2.56
N ILE A 166 0.63 -6.78 -1.38
CA ILE A 166 1.34 -5.99 -0.37
C ILE A 166 2.64 -6.69 0.08
N ARG A 167 2.59 -7.98 0.40
CA ARG A 167 3.80 -8.76 0.75
C ARG A 167 4.82 -8.81 -0.39
N LYS A 168 4.37 -8.91 -1.64
CA LYS A 168 5.26 -8.87 -2.81
C LYS A 168 5.95 -7.50 -2.93
N ASP A 169 5.22 -6.42 -2.70
CA ASP A 169 5.79 -5.07 -2.65
C ASP A 169 6.83 -4.96 -1.52
N HIS A 170 6.55 -5.48 -0.31
CA HIS A 170 7.52 -5.54 0.79
C HIS A 170 8.81 -6.27 0.42
N VAL A 171 8.71 -7.45 -0.21
CA VAL A 171 9.89 -8.21 -0.66
C VAL A 171 10.69 -7.40 -1.68
N LYS A 172 10.03 -6.81 -2.68
CA LYS A 172 10.68 -6.01 -3.74
C LYS A 172 11.43 -4.81 -3.14
N VAL A 173 10.85 -4.11 -2.19
CA VAL A 173 11.50 -2.94 -1.58
C VAL A 173 12.64 -3.35 -0.66
N ARG A 174 12.55 -4.50 0.03
CA ARG A 174 13.66 -5.09 0.80
C ARG A 174 14.83 -5.50 -0.10
N GLU A 175 14.57 -6.00 -1.30
CA GLU A 175 15.60 -6.30 -2.30
C GLU A 175 16.34 -5.02 -2.74
N HIS A 176 15.61 -3.93 -3.02
CA HIS A 176 16.23 -2.64 -3.31
C HIS A 176 17.11 -2.15 -2.17
N VAL A 177 16.67 -2.26 -0.91
CA VAL A 177 17.46 -1.88 0.26
C VAL A 177 18.75 -2.69 0.38
N LYS A 178 18.70 -4.00 0.08
CA LYS A 178 19.91 -4.84 0.06
C LYS A 178 20.94 -4.31 -0.95
N LEU A 179 20.49 -3.98 -2.17
CA LEU A 179 21.36 -3.44 -3.21
C LEU A 179 21.89 -2.04 -2.89
N MET A 180 21.11 -1.21 -2.17
CA MET A 180 21.59 0.09 -1.66
C MET A 180 22.74 -0.10 -0.67
N LEU A 181 22.64 -1.06 0.25
CA LEU A 181 23.71 -1.35 1.22
C LEU A 181 24.99 -1.79 0.51
N GLU A 182 24.89 -2.72 -0.45
CA GLU A 182 26.02 -3.15 -1.27
C GLU A 182 26.64 -1.98 -2.07
N ALA A 183 25.81 -1.07 -2.59
CA ALA A 183 26.29 0.12 -3.29
C ALA A 183 27.02 1.10 -2.36
N ILE A 184 26.56 1.29 -1.12
CA ILE A 184 27.25 2.11 -0.11
C ILE A 184 28.62 1.50 0.22
N GLU A 185 28.70 0.19 0.46
CA GLU A 185 29.95 -0.51 0.75
C GLU A 185 30.98 -0.37 -0.38
N ASN A 186 30.53 -0.45 -1.63
CA ASN A 186 31.37 -0.32 -2.82
C ASN A 186 31.59 1.13 -3.27
N LYS A 187 31.05 2.12 -2.54
CA LYS A 187 31.00 3.54 -2.95
C LYS A 187 30.42 3.76 -4.36
N ASP A 188 29.51 2.90 -4.79
CA ASP A 188 28.84 3.01 -6.08
C ASP A 188 27.65 3.96 -5.99
N LYS A 189 27.94 5.26 -6.15
CA LYS A 189 26.94 6.33 -6.15
C LYS A 189 25.84 6.12 -7.20
N LYS A 190 26.16 5.54 -8.36
CA LYS A 190 25.20 5.37 -9.46
C LYS A 190 24.16 4.32 -9.09
N THR A 191 24.61 3.13 -8.70
CA THR A 191 23.71 2.03 -8.31
C THR A 191 22.86 2.40 -7.09
N LEU A 192 23.44 3.14 -6.13
CA LEU A 192 22.70 3.66 -4.98
C LEU A 192 21.58 4.62 -5.39
N ALA A 193 21.86 5.57 -6.28
CA ALA A 193 20.87 6.52 -6.79
C ALA A 193 19.74 5.80 -7.56
N GLU A 194 20.09 4.81 -8.37
CA GLU A 194 19.12 3.99 -9.12
C GLU A 194 18.15 3.28 -8.17
N HIS A 195 18.65 2.61 -7.13
CA HIS A 195 17.78 1.90 -6.19
C HIS A 195 16.99 2.81 -5.25
N LEU A 196 17.55 3.95 -4.82
CA LEU A 196 16.77 4.97 -4.10
C LEU A 196 15.61 5.51 -4.96
N THR A 197 15.85 5.70 -6.26
CA THR A 197 14.82 6.13 -7.21
C THR A 197 13.73 5.06 -7.33
N SER A 198 14.09 3.80 -7.60
CA SER A 198 13.10 2.71 -7.70
C SER A 198 12.29 2.53 -6.41
N TYR A 199 12.94 2.65 -5.25
CA TYR A 199 12.24 2.64 -3.96
C TYR A 199 11.22 3.78 -3.86
N SER A 200 11.59 4.99 -4.29
CA SER A 200 10.71 6.17 -4.29
C SER A 200 9.54 6.08 -5.27
N GLU A 201 9.64 5.25 -6.30
CA GLU A 201 8.57 5.01 -7.28
C GLU A 201 7.57 3.94 -6.82
N ILE A 202 8.02 2.95 -6.03
CA ILE A 202 7.19 1.83 -5.59
C ILE A 202 6.36 2.21 -4.36
N LEU A 203 6.99 2.81 -3.35
CA LEU A 203 6.36 3.01 -2.04
C LEU A 203 5.09 3.90 -2.06
N PRO A 204 4.99 4.97 -2.87
CA PRO A 204 3.78 5.79 -2.88
C PRO A 204 2.53 5.01 -3.29
N GLU A 205 2.64 4.16 -4.32
CA GLU A 205 1.53 3.32 -4.78
C GLU A 205 1.23 2.17 -3.80
N HIS A 206 2.27 1.62 -3.17
CA HIS A 206 2.12 0.64 -2.10
C HIS A 206 1.31 1.21 -0.93
N ILE A 207 1.73 2.35 -0.38
CA ILE A 207 1.05 3.02 0.72
C ILE A 207 -0.37 3.42 0.34
N LYS A 208 -0.61 3.83 -0.92
CA LYS A 208 -1.95 4.15 -1.41
C LYS A 208 -2.88 2.93 -1.36
N LYS A 209 -2.41 1.75 -1.80
CA LYS A 209 -3.17 0.49 -1.71
C LYS A 209 -3.51 0.14 -0.25
N GLU A 210 -2.66 0.52 0.69
CA GLU A 210 -2.92 0.27 2.11
C GLU A 210 -3.91 1.27 2.69
N ASP A 211 -3.58 2.57 2.59
CA ASP A 211 -4.33 3.68 3.16
C ASP A 211 -5.72 3.86 2.55
N GLU A 212 -5.96 3.48 1.30
CA GLU A 212 -7.24 3.74 0.64
C GLU A 212 -8.08 2.46 0.46
N ILE A 213 -7.44 1.29 0.53
CA ILE A 213 -8.05 0.02 0.13
C ILE A 213 -7.92 -1.03 1.23
N LEU A 214 -6.71 -1.46 1.58
CA LEU A 214 -6.50 -2.60 2.46
C LEU A 214 -6.90 -2.28 3.91
N PHE A 215 -6.42 -1.17 4.47
CA PHE A 215 -6.71 -0.81 5.86
C PHE A 215 -8.19 -0.52 6.10
N PRO A 216 -8.92 0.23 5.24
CA PRO A 216 -10.36 0.37 5.39
C PRO A 216 -11.09 -0.97 5.36
N TRP A 217 -10.67 -1.89 4.47
CA TRP A 217 -11.26 -3.22 4.40
C TRP A 217 -10.95 -4.03 5.67
N MET A 218 -9.71 -4.02 6.14
CA MET A 218 -9.30 -4.70 7.38
C MET A 218 -10.07 -4.18 8.58
N ASP A 219 -10.15 -2.86 8.75
CA ASP A 219 -10.82 -2.23 9.89
C ASP A 219 -12.29 -2.63 10.01
N ARG A 220 -12.97 -2.73 8.87
CA ARG A 220 -14.38 -3.17 8.81
C ARG A 220 -14.57 -4.65 9.13
N ASN A 221 -13.56 -5.47 8.88
CA ASN A 221 -13.61 -6.92 9.06
C ASN A 221 -13.00 -7.39 10.39
N LEU A 222 -12.43 -6.48 11.18
CA LEU A 222 -11.99 -6.76 12.55
C LEU A 222 -13.15 -6.60 13.53
N THR A 223 -13.24 -7.55 14.46
CA THR A 223 -14.11 -7.43 15.64
C THR A 223 -13.54 -6.44 16.64
N THR A 224 -14.40 -5.86 17.49
CA THR A 224 -13.96 -4.96 18.57
C THR A 224 -12.89 -5.59 19.48
N ASN A 225 -12.96 -6.90 19.73
CA ASN A 225 -11.95 -7.61 20.51
C ASN A 225 -10.59 -7.66 19.77
N GLN A 226 -10.57 -8.00 18.49
CA GLN A 226 -9.35 -8.00 17.68
C GLN A 226 -8.73 -6.61 17.57
N ILE A 227 -9.55 -5.56 17.41
CA ILE A 227 -9.08 -4.16 17.46
C ILE A 227 -8.41 -3.86 18.80
N GLY A 228 -9.00 -4.29 19.92
CA GLY A 228 -8.40 -4.13 21.25
C GLY A 228 -7.09 -4.89 21.44
N GLN A 229 -7.01 -6.11 20.89
CA GLN A 229 -5.77 -6.92 20.89
C GLN A 229 -4.67 -6.25 20.07
N LEU A 230 -4.96 -5.82 18.85
CA LEU A 230 -4.02 -5.09 18.00
C LEU A 230 -3.55 -3.80 18.65
N TYR A 231 -4.45 -3.04 19.27
CA TYR A 231 -4.10 -1.83 19.98
C TYR A 231 -3.12 -2.08 21.13
N SER A 232 -3.34 -3.13 21.95
CA SER A 232 -2.39 -3.53 23.00
C SER A 232 -1.03 -3.92 22.43
N ARG A 233 -1.03 -4.78 21.41
CA ARG A 233 0.21 -5.26 20.76
C ARG A 233 1.01 -4.12 20.14
N PHE A 234 0.35 -3.15 19.52
CA PHE A 234 1.03 -1.98 18.97
C PHE A 234 1.64 -1.11 20.05
N ASN A 235 0.97 -0.93 21.19
CA ASN A 235 1.56 -0.18 22.31
C ASN A 235 2.76 -0.92 22.91
N GLU A 236 2.70 -2.25 23.01
CA GLU A 236 3.84 -3.07 23.46
C GLU A 236 5.04 -2.93 22.51
N ILE A 237 4.81 -2.98 21.19
CA ILE A 237 5.86 -2.73 20.18
C ILE A 237 6.41 -1.30 20.32
N ASP A 238 5.55 -0.30 20.49
CA ASP A 238 5.99 1.09 20.66
C ASP A 238 6.87 1.26 21.91
N GLU A 239 6.54 0.57 23.02
CA GLU A 239 7.36 0.53 24.23
C GLU A 239 8.71 -0.16 24.01
N GLU A 240 8.74 -1.28 23.28
CA GLU A 240 9.97 -2.00 22.91
C GLU A 240 10.91 -1.14 22.07
N TYR A 241 10.37 -0.34 21.16
CA TYR A 241 11.13 0.56 20.28
C TYR A 241 11.50 1.90 20.94
N GLY A 242 10.85 2.27 22.05
CA GLY A 242 11.17 3.44 22.87
C GLY A 242 11.23 4.74 22.06
N ASP A 243 12.38 5.40 22.07
CA ASP A 243 12.58 6.70 21.41
C ASP A 243 13.01 6.61 19.93
N ALA A 244 13.15 5.40 19.36
CA ALA A 244 13.60 5.21 17.98
C ALA A 244 12.67 5.90 16.95
N PRO A 245 11.34 5.76 17.01
CA PRO A 245 10.41 6.49 16.14
C PRO A 245 10.60 8.02 16.20
N LEU A 246 10.85 8.56 17.40
CA LEU A 246 11.08 10.00 17.58
C LEU A 246 12.41 10.44 16.97
N LYS A 247 13.49 9.67 17.15
CA LYS A 247 14.80 9.94 16.54
C LYS A 247 14.71 9.99 15.01
N HIS A 248 13.98 9.05 14.42
CA HIS A 248 13.72 9.04 12.98
C HIS A 248 12.94 10.27 12.52
N ARG A 249 11.89 10.66 13.27
CA ARG A 249 11.13 11.88 12.97
C ARG A 249 12.03 13.13 12.99
N LEU A 250 12.84 13.30 14.02
CA LEU A 250 13.77 14.43 14.15
C LEU A 250 14.82 14.45 13.04
N PHE A 251 15.27 13.27 12.59
CA PHE A 251 16.16 13.17 11.44
C PHE A 251 15.51 13.70 10.15
N ILE A 252 14.27 13.27 9.85
CA ILE A 252 13.52 13.75 8.68
C ILE A 252 13.25 15.26 8.77
N GLU A 253 12.82 15.75 9.93
CA GLU A 253 12.61 17.19 10.16
C GLU A 253 13.90 18.00 9.95
N GLY A 254 15.04 17.49 10.39
CA GLY A 254 16.34 18.12 10.16
C GLY A 254 16.71 18.17 8.67
N LEU A 255 16.34 17.15 7.88
CA LEU A 255 16.55 17.15 6.43
C LEU A 255 15.60 18.11 5.70
N GLU A 256 14.35 18.23 6.14
CA GLU A 256 13.41 19.20 5.60
C GLU A 256 13.93 20.62 5.80
N ILE A 257 14.44 20.97 6.99
CA ILE A 257 15.06 22.28 7.24
C ILE A 257 16.29 22.51 6.34
N LYS A 258 17.02 21.45 5.99
CA LYS A 258 18.22 21.53 5.16
C LYS A 258 17.92 21.69 3.66
N PHE A 259 16.84 21.07 3.17
CA PHE A 259 16.57 20.92 1.74
C PHE A 259 15.29 21.62 1.23
N CYS A 260 14.41 22.08 2.12
CA CYS A 260 13.18 22.80 1.80
C CYS A 260 13.26 24.26 2.26
#